data_AF-A0AAD8ZEP1-F1
#
_entry.id   AF-A0AAD8ZEP1-F1
#
_cell.length_a   1.000
_cell.length_b   1.000
_cell.length_c   1.000
_cell.angle_alpha   90.00
_cell.angle_beta   90.00
_cell.angle_gamma   90.00
#
_symmetry.space_group_name_H-M   'P 1'
#
loop_
_entity.id
_entity.type
_entity.pdbx_description
1 polymer ?
#
loop_
_entity_poly.entity_id
_entity_poly.type
_entity_poly.pdbx_seq_one_letter_code
_entity_poly.pdbx_strand_id
1 'polypeptide(L)'
;MLTLLAALLYSSASGRAEQLPPPKNVTLKSYNMGLVLEWDPPQNSTGRNFKYSAEYKGWSNFEAECNGTSSLSCDFTNSITSFGTYTFRVRTELEERSSVWVMTEEVALDKITAIGPPYVRLLSRKGEIEVDITDPVLRKSDLSNIYSKVSYVIHYWIEGKLKKEELRGEQRKVMLQNLTPKVCYCVQVQILLDDNKTSWPSNVTCEINTNSDEIKPWLIAMVLVVSSIVTMVSAILIFLVVMCVYKVIRYLHPQPTLPEDFKQYFSEMPQSSIFLAMQNSHQPEELYYEVSIVADQEVPTSQLDLQDTECLKLNT
;
A
#
# COMPACT_ATOMS: atom_id res chain seq x y z
N MET A 1 -13.73 -32.39 101.79
CA MET A 1 -13.17 -32.92 100.52
C MET A 1 -13.97 -32.35 99.36
N LEU A 2 -13.81 -31.05 99.14
CA LEU A 2 -14.23 -30.38 97.91
C LEU A 2 -13.11 -30.56 96.87
N THR A 3 -13.46 -30.36 95.60
CA THR A 3 -12.61 -30.26 94.40
C THR A 3 -12.02 -31.59 93.90
N LEU A 4 -12.78 -32.38 93.12
CA LEU A 4 -12.21 -33.32 92.13
C LEU A 4 -13.21 -33.91 91.10
N LEU A 5 -14.29 -33.20 90.74
CA LEU A 5 -15.21 -33.64 89.67
C LEU A 5 -15.71 -32.48 88.80
N ALA A 6 -14.79 -31.71 88.23
CA ALA A 6 -15.13 -30.71 87.20
C ALA A 6 -14.02 -30.54 86.15
N ALA A 7 -13.27 -31.61 85.87
CA ALA A 7 -12.34 -31.66 84.75
C ALA A 7 -12.77 -32.83 83.89
N LEU A 8 -13.51 -32.52 82.82
CA LEU A 8 -13.73 -33.29 81.58
C LEU A 8 -15.04 -32.79 81.01
N LEU A 9 -14.94 -31.79 80.11
CA LEU A 9 -15.82 -31.46 78.98
C LEU A 9 -15.57 -30.00 78.57
N TYR A 10 -14.32 -29.69 78.24
CA TYR A 10 -14.02 -28.66 77.26
C TYR A 10 -13.20 -29.33 76.16
N SER A 11 -13.84 -30.27 75.45
CA SER A 11 -13.45 -30.54 74.08
C SER A 11 -13.82 -29.29 73.28
N SER A 12 -12.88 -28.36 73.18
CA SER A 12 -12.93 -27.36 72.12
C SER A 12 -12.91 -28.14 70.81
N ALA A 13 -14.10 -28.36 70.25
CA ALA A 13 -14.22 -28.61 68.83
C ALA A 13 -13.68 -27.34 68.15
N SER A 14 -12.37 -27.30 67.94
CA SER A 14 -11.77 -26.45 66.92
C SER A 14 -12.30 -27.01 65.61
N GLY A 15 -13.52 -26.60 65.26
CA GLY A 15 -14.09 -26.81 63.96
C GLY A 15 -13.13 -26.16 63.00
N ARG A 16 -12.26 -26.96 62.38
CA ARG A 16 -11.41 -26.55 61.29
C ARG A 16 -12.36 -25.96 60.27
N ALA A 17 -12.38 -24.63 60.15
CA ALA A 17 -13.22 -23.95 59.17
C ALA A 17 -12.90 -24.60 57.83
N GLU A 18 -13.90 -25.27 57.25
CA GLU A 18 -13.72 -26.05 56.04
C GLU A 18 -13.34 -25.06 54.94
N GLN A 19 -12.05 -25.05 54.59
CA GLN A 19 -11.51 -24.12 53.62
C GLN A 19 -12.09 -24.46 52.25
N LEU A 20 -12.66 -23.46 51.58
CA LEU A 20 -13.26 -23.67 50.27
C LEU A 20 -12.20 -24.20 49.29
N PRO A 21 -12.57 -25.14 48.42
CA PRO A 21 -11.65 -25.66 47.42
C PRO A 21 -11.35 -24.56 46.39
N PRO A 22 -10.08 -24.38 45.99
CA PRO A 22 -9.71 -23.36 45.01
C PRO A 22 -10.12 -23.75 43.58
N PRO A 23 -10.18 -22.77 42.66
CA PRO A 23 -10.36 -23.01 41.23
C PRO A 23 -9.29 -23.95 40.64
N LYS A 24 -9.60 -24.59 39.52
CA LYS A 24 -8.68 -25.48 38.80
C LYS A 24 -8.38 -24.94 37.40
N ASN A 25 -7.34 -25.47 36.76
CA ASN A 25 -6.96 -25.15 35.38
C ASN A 25 -6.94 -23.65 35.08
N VAL A 26 -6.34 -22.87 36.00
CA VAL A 26 -6.20 -21.42 35.84
C VAL A 26 -5.25 -21.15 34.69
N THR A 27 -5.75 -20.53 33.63
CA THR A 27 -5.02 -20.30 32.38
C THR A 27 -5.20 -18.88 31.89
N LEU A 28 -4.14 -18.32 31.30
CA LEU A 28 -4.19 -17.02 30.64
C LEU A 28 -4.39 -17.23 29.14
N LYS A 29 -5.39 -16.57 28.58
CA LYS A 29 -5.62 -16.52 27.13
C LYS A 29 -5.47 -15.09 26.66
N SER A 30 -4.63 -14.90 25.64
CA SER A 30 -4.38 -13.59 25.07
C SER A 30 -4.40 -13.62 23.55
N TYR A 31 -5.17 -12.70 22.98
CA TYR A 31 -5.34 -12.55 21.54
C TYR A 31 -5.45 -11.07 21.20
N ASN A 32 -4.67 -10.60 20.22
CA ASN A 32 -4.63 -9.21 19.76
C ASN A 32 -4.54 -8.21 20.93
N MET A 33 -3.67 -8.46 21.91
CA MET A 33 -3.47 -7.63 23.10
C MET A 33 -4.67 -7.56 24.06
N GLY A 34 -5.68 -8.42 23.88
CA GLY A 34 -6.65 -8.73 24.92
C GLY A 34 -6.11 -9.78 25.87
N LEU A 35 -6.49 -9.72 27.15
CA LEU A 35 -6.08 -10.70 28.15
C LEU A 35 -7.27 -11.15 28.99
N VAL A 36 -7.54 -12.45 29.00
CA VAL A 36 -8.59 -13.09 29.79
C VAL A 36 -7.96 -14.18 30.64
N LEU A 37 -8.24 -14.16 31.94
CA LEU A 37 -7.94 -15.26 32.85
C LEU A 37 -9.15 -16.21 32.86
N GLU A 38 -8.93 -17.49 32.61
CA GLU A 38 -9.97 -18.53 32.64
C GLU A 38 -9.64 -19.59 33.70
N TRP A 39 -10.67 -20.20 34.27
CA TRP A 39 -10.52 -21.26 35.26
C TRP A 39 -11.71 -22.21 35.27
N ASP A 40 -11.48 -23.42 35.75
CA ASP A 40 -12.52 -24.41 36.00
C ASP A 40 -13.02 -24.35 37.44
N PRO A 41 -14.31 -24.68 37.67
CA PRO A 41 -14.85 -24.77 39.02
C PRO A 41 -14.15 -25.89 39.82
N PRO A 42 -14.16 -25.81 41.15
CA PRO A 42 -13.61 -26.87 41.99
C PRO A 42 -14.32 -28.23 41.75
N GLN A 43 -13.62 -29.34 41.96
CA GLN A 43 -14.23 -30.69 41.84
C GLN A 43 -15.39 -30.87 42.82
N ASN A 44 -16.40 -31.67 42.44
CA ASN A 44 -17.60 -31.95 43.24
C ASN A 44 -18.33 -30.65 43.67
N SER A 45 -18.42 -29.70 42.74
CA SER A 45 -19.12 -28.41 42.90
C SER A 45 -20.60 -28.46 42.53
N THR A 46 -21.13 -29.62 42.14
CA THR A 46 -22.51 -29.79 41.67
C THR A 46 -23.50 -29.27 42.73
N GLY A 47 -24.29 -28.26 42.36
CA GLY A 47 -25.31 -27.64 43.23
C GLY A 47 -24.82 -26.49 44.13
N ARG A 48 -23.54 -26.08 44.07
CA ARG A 48 -23.03 -24.91 44.80
C ARG A 48 -22.85 -23.70 43.88
N ASN A 49 -23.45 -22.58 44.27
CA ASN A 49 -23.34 -21.30 43.55
C ASN A 49 -22.07 -20.56 43.95
N PHE A 50 -20.93 -21.07 43.50
CA PHE A 50 -19.65 -20.42 43.71
C PHE A 50 -19.57 -19.08 42.98
N LYS A 51 -18.98 -18.10 43.67
CA LYS A 51 -18.52 -16.85 43.09
C LYS A 51 -17.01 -16.85 43.01
N TYR A 52 -16.45 -15.96 42.20
CA TYR A 52 -15.01 -15.86 42.00
C TYR A 52 -14.59 -14.40 42.09
N SER A 53 -13.43 -14.21 42.70
CA SER A 53 -12.74 -12.92 42.72
C SER A 53 -11.37 -13.09 42.10
N ALA A 54 -11.03 -12.18 41.20
CA ALA A 54 -9.81 -12.21 40.42
C ALA A 54 -9.09 -10.85 40.51
N GLU A 55 -7.79 -10.93 40.72
CA GLU A 55 -6.93 -9.77 40.95
C GLU A 55 -5.67 -9.87 40.10
N TYR A 56 -5.07 -8.72 39.81
CA TYR A 56 -3.81 -8.63 39.10
C TYR A 56 -2.82 -7.79 39.90
N LYS A 57 -1.53 -8.02 39.67
CA LYS A 57 -0.43 -7.26 40.26
C LYS A 57 0.60 -6.97 39.19
N GLY A 58 0.92 -5.69 39.00
CA GLY A 58 2.13 -5.25 38.28
C GLY A 58 3.26 -4.97 39.26
N TRP A 59 3.70 -3.71 39.36
CA TRP A 59 4.73 -3.28 40.31
C TRP A 59 4.21 -3.12 41.75
N SER A 60 2.93 -2.78 41.91
CA SER A 60 2.29 -2.40 43.17
C SER A 60 1.66 -3.59 43.90
N ASN A 61 0.62 -3.33 44.71
CA ASN A 61 -0.18 -4.37 45.37
C ASN A 61 -1.14 -5.03 44.38
N PHE A 62 -1.78 -6.12 44.80
CA PHE A 62 -2.86 -6.71 44.02
C PHE A 62 -4.07 -5.78 43.97
N GLU A 63 -4.64 -5.63 42.78
CA GLU A 63 -5.84 -4.85 42.48
C GLU A 63 -6.92 -5.76 41.92
N ALA A 64 -8.16 -5.57 42.37
CA ALA A 64 -9.29 -6.38 41.97
C ALA A 64 -9.89 -5.90 40.65
N GLU A 65 -10.15 -6.84 39.74
CA GLU A 65 -10.87 -6.59 38.49
C GLU A 65 -12.26 -7.21 38.54
N CYS A 66 -12.33 -8.51 38.82
CA CYS A 66 -13.60 -9.21 39.02
C CYS A 66 -13.81 -9.47 40.51
N ASN A 67 -14.93 -9.01 41.07
CA ASN A 67 -15.27 -9.22 42.47
C ASN A 67 -16.61 -9.94 42.59
N GLY A 68 -16.60 -11.19 43.05
CA GLY A 68 -17.80 -12.00 43.26
C GLY A 68 -18.58 -12.35 41.99
N THR A 69 -17.90 -12.60 40.87
CA THR A 69 -18.53 -13.00 39.58
C THR A 69 -18.93 -14.48 39.57
N SER A 70 -19.99 -14.84 38.85
CA SER A 70 -20.32 -16.24 38.55
C SER A 70 -19.66 -16.74 37.26
N SER A 71 -19.00 -15.86 36.51
CA SER A 71 -18.25 -16.22 35.31
C SER A 71 -17.04 -17.09 35.68
N LEU A 72 -16.66 -17.99 34.77
CA LEU A 72 -15.44 -18.79 34.83
C LEU A 72 -14.26 -18.11 34.13
N SER A 73 -14.39 -16.81 33.90
CA SER A 73 -13.37 -15.98 33.29
C SER A 73 -13.44 -14.53 33.77
N CYS A 74 -12.31 -13.83 33.70
CA CYS A 74 -12.19 -12.40 33.97
C CYS A 74 -11.34 -11.73 32.88
N ASP A 75 -11.87 -10.66 32.28
CA ASP A 75 -11.17 -9.86 31.27
C ASP A 75 -10.35 -8.77 31.95
N PHE A 76 -9.02 -8.90 31.91
CA PHE A 76 -8.07 -7.92 32.46
C PHE A 76 -7.57 -6.95 31.40
N THR A 77 -8.12 -6.99 30.18
CA THR A 77 -7.61 -6.21 29.06
C THR A 77 -7.48 -4.75 29.45
N ASN A 78 -8.46 -4.12 30.08
CA ASN A 78 -8.41 -2.69 30.37
C ASN A 78 -7.57 -2.31 31.60
N SER A 79 -7.30 -3.26 32.49
CA SER A 79 -6.62 -3.04 33.78
C SER A 79 -5.10 -2.95 33.64
N ILE A 80 -4.53 -3.64 32.64
CA ILE A 80 -3.08 -3.69 32.41
C ILE A 80 -2.65 -2.79 31.26
N THR A 81 -1.35 -2.47 31.17
CA THR A 81 -0.77 -1.79 30.00
C THR A 81 -0.16 -2.79 29.02
N SER A 82 0.12 -2.38 27.78
CA SER A 82 0.78 -3.24 26.77
C SER A 82 2.19 -3.65 27.20
N PHE A 83 2.83 -2.82 28.01
CA PHE A 83 4.17 -3.03 28.54
C PHE A 83 4.10 -3.29 30.03
N GLY A 84 4.96 -4.18 30.52
CA GLY A 84 5.06 -4.54 31.93
C GLY A 84 4.86 -6.04 32.15
N THR A 85 5.23 -6.47 33.34
CA THR A 85 5.08 -7.84 33.79
C THR A 85 4.00 -7.90 34.86
N TYR A 86 3.13 -8.88 34.76
CA TYR A 86 1.95 -9.01 35.59
C TYR A 86 1.82 -10.42 36.15
N THR A 87 1.34 -10.50 37.39
CA THR A 87 0.89 -11.74 38.04
C THR A 87 -0.61 -11.65 38.26
N PHE A 88 -1.35 -12.70 37.94
CA PHE A 88 -2.80 -12.78 38.14
C PHE A 88 -3.11 -13.80 39.22
N ARG A 89 -4.23 -13.61 39.91
CA ARG A 89 -4.72 -14.59 40.88
C ARG A 89 -6.24 -14.67 40.90
N VAL A 90 -6.75 -15.85 41.20
CA VAL A 90 -8.18 -16.09 41.34
C VAL A 90 -8.46 -16.97 42.56
N ARG A 91 -9.60 -16.75 43.21
CA ARG A 91 -10.10 -17.59 44.29
C ARG A 91 -11.60 -17.82 44.15
N THR A 92 -12.07 -18.86 44.81
CA THR A 92 -13.49 -19.16 44.94
C THR A 92 -14.04 -18.56 46.23
N GLU A 93 -15.26 -18.05 46.16
CA GLU A 93 -16.00 -17.44 47.26
C GLU A 93 -17.38 -18.09 47.37
N LEU A 94 -17.82 -18.32 48.60
CA LEU A 94 -19.16 -18.83 48.92
C LEU A 94 -19.58 -18.19 50.24
N GLU A 95 -20.62 -17.35 50.19
CA GLU A 95 -21.07 -16.55 51.33
C GLU A 95 -19.89 -15.72 51.92
N GLU A 96 -19.56 -15.89 53.20
CA GLU A 96 -18.45 -15.20 53.87
C GLU A 96 -17.12 -15.98 53.86
N ARG A 97 -17.06 -17.09 53.12
CA ARG A 97 -15.87 -17.95 53.04
C ARG A 97 -15.16 -17.76 51.71
N SER A 98 -13.83 -17.90 51.73
CA SER A 98 -12.97 -17.84 50.54
C SER A 98 -11.95 -18.99 50.52
N SER A 99 -11.59 -19.43 49.33
CA SER A 99 -10.50 -20.38 49.12
C SER A 99 -9.14 -19.69 49.24
N VAL A 100 -8.07 -20.49 49.23
CA VAL A 100 -6.74 -19.95 48.91
C VAL A 100 -6.72 -19.35 47.51
N TRP A 101 -5.84 -18.37 47.29
CA TRP A 101 -5.57 -17.80 45.98
C TRP A 101 -4.77 -18.79 45.13
N VAL A 102 -5.17 -18.95 43.87
CA VAL A 102 -4.37 -19.60 42.84
C VAL A 102 -3.73 -18.50 42.01
N MET A 103 -2.40 -18.46 41.98
CA MET A 103 -1.64 -17.44 41.27
C MET A 103 -1.04 -17.99 39.97
N THR A 104 -0.95 -17.15 38.96
CA THR A 104 -0.22 -17.44 37.71
C THR A 104 1.26 -17.13 37.88
N GLU A 105 2.07 -17.58 36.92
CA GLU A 105 3.42 -17.05 36.76
C GLU A 105 3.38 -15.58 36.31
N GLU A 106 4.52 -14.90 36.48
CA GLU A 106 4.71 -13.53 36.02
C GLU A 106 4.87 -13.52 34.50
N VAL A 107 4.05 -12.73 33.80
CA VAL A 107 4.03 -12.71 32.32
C VAL A 107 3.97 -11.29 31.77
N ALA A 108 4.56 -11.10 30.60
CA ALA A 108 4.44 -9.87 29.82
C ALA A 108 3.44 -10.05 28.67
N LEU A 109 2.50 -9.11 28.52
CA LEU A 109 1.38 -9.23 27.59
C LEU A 109 1.83 -9.36 26.13
N ASP A 110 2.79 -8.53 25.71
CA ASP A 110 3.37 -8.51 24.35
C ASP A 110 4.04 -9.84 23.98
N LYS A 111 4.52 -10.59 24.97
CA LYS A 111 5.15 -11.90 24.80
C LYS A 111 4.11 -13.01 24.65
N ILE A 112 3.09 -13.04 25.50
CA ILE A 112 2.12 -14.16 25.53
C ILE A 112 0.97 -14.01 24.51
N THR A 113 0.66 -12.79 24.05
CA THR A 113 -0.47 -12.57 23.14
C THR A 113 -0.28 -13.29 21.81
N ALA A 114 -1.28 -14.01 21.34
CA ALA A 114 -1.34 -14.41 19.94
C ALA A 114 -1.71 -13.20 19.09
N ILE A 115 -1.07 -13.02 17.94
CA ILE A 115 -1.40 -11.96 16.98
C ILE A 115 -2.13 -12.61 15.81
N GLY A 116 -3.34 -12.12 15.55
CA GLY A 116 -4.19 -12.55 14.46
C GLY A 116 -3.60 -12.27 13.07
N PRO A 117 -4.19 -12.85 12.03
CA PRO A 117 -3.70 -12.65 10.67
C PRO A 117 -3.91 -11.22 10.17
N PRO A 118 -3.01 -10.69 9.32
CA PRO A 118 -3.29 -9.47 8.56
C PRO A 118 -4.37 -9.72 7.50
N TYR A 119 -5.03 -8.66 7.09
CA TYR A 119 -5.90 -8.68 5.91
C TYR A 119 -5.11 -8.29 4.66
N VAL A 120 -5.33 -9.01 3.56
CA VAL A 120 -4.56 -8.84 2.32
C VAL A 120 -5.51 -8.60 1.16
N ARG A 121 -5.25 -7.53 0.40
CA ARG A 121 -5.92 -7.22 -0.85
C ARG A 121 -4.91 -7.17 -1.97
N LEU A 122 -5.27 -7.75 -3.11
CA LEU A 122 -4.45 -7.76 -4.32
C LEU A 122 -5.06 -6.83 -5.36
N LEU A 123 -4.20 -6.14 -6.12
CA LEU A 123 -4.62 -5.33 -7.25
C LEU A 123 -3.61 -5.51 -8.38
N SER A 124 -4.03 -6.07 -9.52
CA SER A 124 -3.15 -6.13 -10.68
C SER A 124 -3.17 -4.83 -11.48
N ARG A 125 -1.99 -4.36 -11.88
CA ARG A 125 -1.82 -3.15 -12.72
C ARG A 125 -0.56 -3.29 -13.57
N LYS A 126 -0.67 -3.07 -14.88
CA LYS A 126 0.47 -3.00 -15.82
C LYS A 126 1.39 -4.24 -15.77
N GLY A 127 0.84 -5.43 -15.54
CA GLY A 127 1.62 -6.67 -15.45
C GLY A 127 2.33 -6.89 -14.11
N GLU A 128 2.03 -6.06 -13.11
CA GLU A 128 2.45 -6.21 -11.71
C GLU A 128 1.23 -6.46 -10.81
N ILE A 129 1.49 -6.92 -9.59
CA ILE A 129 0.45 -7.08 -8.55
C ILE A 129 0.85 -6.27 -7.30
N GLU A 130 0.03 -5.30 -6.93
CA GLU A 130 0.09 -4.61 -5.63
C GLU A 130 -0.47 -5.54 -4.56
N VAL A 131 0.34 -5.80 -3.54
CA VAL A 131 -0.09 -6.43 -2.29
C VAL A 131 -0.31 -5.32 -1.27
N ASP A 132 -1.57 -5.11 -0.89
CA ASP A 132 -1.99 -4.13 0.11
C ASP A 132 -2.35 -4.85 1.42
N ILE A 133 -1.57 -4.61 2.46
CA ILE A 133 -1.61 -5.31 3.74
C ILE A 133 -2.21 -4.39 4.79
N THR A 134 -3.24 -4.87 5.48
CA THR A 134 -3.86 -4.19 6.61
C THR A 134 -3.59 -4.96 7.89
N ASP A 135 -3.07 -4.26 8.89
CA ASP A 135 -2.74 -4.82 10.19
C ASP A 135 -3.97 -5.35 10.94
N PRO A 136 -3.84 -6.42 11.73
CA PRO A 136 -4.92 -6.87 12.61
C PRO A 136 -5.24 -5.80 13.64
N VAL A 137 -6.53 -5.63 13.94
CA VAL A 137 -6.99 -4.72 14.98
C VAL A 137 -6.59 -5.27 16.35
N LEU A 138 -5.80 -4.50 17.09
CA LEU A 138 -5.39 -4.80 18.45
C LEU A 138 -6.27 -4.06 19.46
N ARG A 139 -6.47 -4.66 20.64
CA ARG A 139 -7.34 -4.10 21.70
C ARG A 139 -6.69 -2.99 22.52
N LYS A 140 -5.39 -2.73 22.31
CA LYS A 140 -4.60 -1.78 23.10
C LYS A 140 -4.09 -0.58 22.31
N SER A 141 -3.34 -0.84 21.25
CA SER A 141 -2.74 0.16 20.39
C SER A 141 -2.30 -0.50 19.09
N ASP A 142 -1.85 0.28 18.11
CA ASP A 142 -1.35 -0.25 16.85
C ASP A 142 -0.08 -1.09 17.01
N LEU A 143 0.15 -2.02 16.08
CA LEU A 143 1.33 -2.89 16.07
C LEU A 143 2.64 -2.12 16.21
N SER A 144 2.78 -1.01 15.48
CA SER A 144 3.99 -0.18 15.46
C SER A 144 4.25 0.58 16.76
N ASN A 145 3.24 0.76 17.61
CA ASN A 145 3.41 1.39 18.91
C ASN A 145 3.85 0.40 19.97
N ILE A 146 3.55 -0.90 19.77
CA ILE A 146 3.86 -1.96 20.73
C ILE A 146 5.17 -2.66 20.39
N TYR A 147 5.42 -2.90 19.11
CA TYR A 147 6.62 -3.56 18.61
C TYR A 147 7.51 -2.56 17.87
N SER A 148 8.80 -2.60 18.16
CA SER A 148 9.80 -1.69 17.57
C SER A 148 10.10 -2.04 16.11
N LYS A 149 10.03 -3.33 15.77
CA LYS A 149 10.19 -3.82 14.39
C LYS A 149 8.96 -4.62 13.97
N VAL A 150 8.35 -4.18 12.88
CA VAL A 150 7.23 -4.86 12.24
C VAL A 150 7.61 -5.07 10.78
N SER A 151 7.68 -6.32 10.36
CA SER A 151 7.97 -6.70 8.99
C SER A 151 6.94 -7.71 8.50
N TYR A 152 6.77 -7.80 7.19
CA TYR A 152 5.81 -8.69 6.54
C TYR A 152 6.59 -9.69 5.70
N VAL A 153 6.29 -10.96 5.92
CA VAL A 153 6.79 -12.07 5.11
C VAL A 153 5.68 -12.45 4.14
N ILE A 154 5.89 -12.12 2.87
CA ILE A 154 4.96 -12.32 1.77
C ILE A 154 5.39 -13.57 1.02
N HIS A 155 4.58 -14.61 1.06
CA HIS A 155 4.73 -15.78 0.22
C HIS A 155 3.81 -15.66 -0.98
N TYR A 156 4.32 -15.87 -2.18
CA TYR A 156 3.52 -15.86 -3.40
C TYR A 156 3.90 -17.00 -4.34
N TRP A 157 2.93 -17.48 -5.12
CA TRP A 157 3.13 -18.58 -6.06
C TRP A 157 2.08 -18.54 -7.18
N ILE A 158 2.37 -19.24 -8.26
CA ILE A 158 1.39 -19.47 -9.33
C ILE A 158 0.43 -20.55 -8.87
N GLU A 159 -0.88 -20.33 -9.05
CA GLU A 159 -1.90 -21.30 -8.69
C GLU A 159 -1.61 -22.69 -9.26
N GLY A 160 -1.73 -23.72 -8.42
CA GLY A 160 -1.39 -25.11 -8.77
C GLY A 160 0.10 -25.46 -8.70
N LYS A 161 1.01 -24.49 -8.53
CA LYS A 161 2.44 -24.77 -8.28
C LYS A 161 2.74 -24.88 -6.79
N LEU A 162 3.59 -25.84 -6.44
CA LEU A 162 4.06 -26.07 -5.06
C LEU A 162 5.16 -25.10 -4.63
N LYS A 163 5.96 -24.61 -5.58
CA LYS A 163 7.09 -23.72 -5.28
C LYS A 163 6.57 -22.32 -4.94
N LYS A 164 6.85 -21.87 -3.72
CA LYS A 164 6.57 -20.51 -3.25
C LYS A 164 7.82 -19.65 -3.32
N GLU A 165 7.62 -18.40 -3.69
CA GLU A 165 8.60 -17.33 -3.60
C GLU A 165 8.32 -16.53 -2.33
N GLU A 166 9.38 -16.05 -1.67
CA GLU A 166 9.29 -15.30 -0.41
C GLU A 166 9.89 -13.91 -0.61
N LEU A 167 9.17 -12.90 -0.13
CA LEU A 167 9.61 -11.52 -0.09
C LEU A 167 9.41 -10.99 1.33
N ARG A 168 10.39 -10.23 1.83
CA ARG A 168 10.31 -9.56 3.13
C ARG A 168 10.37 -8.05 2.95
N GLY A 169 9.52 -7.34 3.66
CA GLY A 169 9.52 -5.88 3.66
C GLY A 169 8.82 -5.31 4.89
N GLU A 170 9.08 -4.03 5.16
CA GLU A 170 8.44 -3.29 6.27
C GLU A 170 7.25 -2.46 5.78
N GLN A 171 7.08 -2.36 4.46
CA GLN A 171 5.99 -1.62 3.84
C GLN A 171 4.71 -2.46 3.79
N ARG A 172 3.59 -1.83 4.12
CA ARG A 172 2.24 -2.43 3.98
C ARG A 172 1.81 -2.58 2.52
N LYS A 173 2.40 -1.81 1.62
CA LYS A 173 2.14 -1.87 0.18
C LYS A 173 3.39 -2.29 -0.56
N VAL A 174 3.32 -3.40 -1.28
CA VAL A 174 4.47 -4.00 -1.95
C VAL A 174 4.08 -4.39 -3.38
N MET A 175 4.94 -4.04 -4.35
CA MET A 175 4.77 -4.45 -5.74
C MET A 175 5.49 -5.76 -6.02
N LEU A 176 4.74 -6.75 -6.50
CA LEU A 176 5.30 -7.96 -7.08
C LEU A 176 5.57 -7.70 -8.57
N GLN A 177 6.86 -7.68 -8.92
CA GLN A 177 7.35 -7.38 -10.27
C GLN A 177 7.76 -8.65 -11.01
N ASN A 178 8.07 -8.52 -12.31
CA ASN A 178 8.54 -9.62 -13.17
C ASN A 178 7.58 -10.82 -13.20
N LEU A 179 6.28 -10.54 -13.08
CA LEU A 179 5.25 -11.56 -13.12
C LEU A 179 4.86 -11.89 -14.56
N THR A 180 4.40 -13.12 -14.79
CA THR A 180 3.92 -13.52 -16.12
C THR A 180 2.53 -12.94 -16.35
N PRO A 181 2.26 -12.28 -17.50
CA PRO A 181 0.93 -11.78 -17.83
C PRO A 181 -0.12 -12.89 -17.92
N LYS A 182 -1.36 -12.60 -17.55
CA LYS A 182 -2.52 -13.52 -17.61
C LYS A 182 -2.36 -14.80 -16.79
N VAL A 183 -1.51 -14.78 -15.76
CA VAL A 183 -1.31 -15.89 -14.84
C VAL A 183 -1.94 -15.55 -13.49
N CYS A 184 -2.61 -16.55 -12.88
CA CYS A 184 -3.17 -16.44 -11.54
C CYS A 184 -2.07 -16.63 -10.49
N TYR A 185 -1.86 -15.61 -9.66
CA TYR A 185 -0.93 -15.64 -8.54
C TYR A 185 -1.70 -15.62 -7.22
N CYS A 186 -1.30 -16.50 -6.31
CA CYS A 186 -1.83 -16.56 -4.95
C CYS A 186 -0.79 -16.04 -3.97
N VAL A 187 -1.25 -15.31 -2.96
CA VAL A 187 -0.42 -14.63 -1.96
C VAL A 187 -0.90 -14.99 -0.56
N GLN A 188 0.05 -15.19 0.35
CA GLN A 188 -0.16 -15.38 1.78
C GLN A 188 0.89 -14.59 2.58
N VAL A 189 0.41 -13.73 3.47
CA VAL A 189 1.25 -12.83 4.27
C VAL A 189 1.21 -13.24 5.74
N GLN A 190 2.37 -13.13 6.41
CA GLN A 190 2.53 -13.28 7.85
C GLN A 190 3.32 -12.09 8.40
N ILE A 191 2.98 -11.61 9.60
CA ILE A 191 3.69 -10.52 10.27
C ILE A 191 4.81 -11.13 11.11
N LEU A 192 6.01 -10.56 11.01
CA LEU A 192 7.17 -10.86 11.82
C LEU A 192 7.49 -9.65 12.70
N LEU A 193 7.47 -9.88 14.01
CA LEU A 193 7.63 -8.91 15.08
C LEU A 193 8.96 -9.14 15.80
N ASP A 194 9.23 -8.33 16.82
CA ASP A 194 10.37 -8.50 17.73
C ASP A 194 10.42 -9.92 18.32
N ASP A 195 11.64 -10.35 18.69
CA ASP A 195 11.93 -11.68 19.26
C ASP A 195 11.51 -12.87 18.36
N ASN A 196 11.46 -12.66 17.04
CA ASN A 196 10.97 -13.64 16.06
C ASN A 196 9.52 -14.11 16.33
N LYS A 197 8.74 -13.32 17.06
CA LYS A 197 7.31 -13.57 17.24
C LYS A 197 6.61 -13.36 15.90
N THR A 198 5.74 -14.29 15.53
CA THR A 198 4.99 -14.21 14.27
C THR A 198 3.49 -14.16 14.52
N SER A 199 2.76 -13.49 13.63
CA SER A 199 1.30 -13.59 13.59
C SER A 199 0.85 -14.93 13.03
N TRP A 200 -0.43 -15.22 13.11
CA TRP A 200 -1.03 -16.22 12.23
C TRP A 200 -0.94 -15.78 10.75
N PRO A 201 -0.84 -16.72 9.82
CA PRO A 201 -0.83 -16.41 8.39
C PRO A 201 -2.21 -15.95 7.94
N SER A 202 -2.23 -14.98 7.04
CA SER A 202 -3.45 -14.57 6.35
C SER A 202 -4.06 -15.69 5.51
N ASN A 203 -5.33 -15.49 5.14
CA ASN A 203 -5.96 -16.30 4.13
C ASN A 203 -5.23 -16.15 2.80
N VAL A 204 -5.26 -17.22 2.00
CA VAL A 204 -4.71 -17.17 0.64
C VAL A 204 -5.64 -16.35 -0.24
N THR A 205 -5.12 -15.27 -0.81
CA THR A 205 -5.84 -14.42 -1.78
C THR A 205 -5.16 -14.58 -3.13
N CYS A 206 -5.94 -14.74 -4.20
CA CYS A 206 -5.40 -14.92 -5.55
C CYS A 206 -5.93 -13.83 -6.50
N GLU A 207 -5.10 -13.44 -7.47
CA GLU A 207 -5.39 -12.41 -8.45
C GLU A 207 -4.77 -12.80 -9.80
N ILE A 208 -5.49 -12.54 -10.90
CA ILE A 208 -4.97 -12.76 -12.26
C ILE A 208 -4.16 -11.54 -12.67
N ASN A 209 -2.90 -11.76 -13.05
CA ASN A 209 -2.04 -10.68 -13.51
C ASN A 209 -2.51 -10.11 -14.86
N THR A 210 -2.56 -8.78 -14.95
CA THR A 210 -2.91 -8.02 -16.15
C THR A 210 -1.81 -8.09 -17.22
N ASN A 211 -2.10 -7.58 -18.41
CA ASN A 211 -1.05 -7.42 -19.41
C ASN A 211 -0.04 -6.36 -18.95
N SER A 212 1.22 -6.59 -19.29
CA SER A 212 2.23 -5.55 -19.15
C SER A 212 2.01 -4.49 -20.22
N ASP A 213 1.80 -3.24 -19.78
CA ASP A 213 1.74 -2.07 -20.65
C ASP A 213 3.15 -1.51 -20.94
N GLU A 214 4.21 -2.22 -20.54
CA GLU A 214 5.57 -1.79 -20.80
C GLU A 214 5.84 -1.81 -22.30
N ILE A 215 5.97 -0.62 -22.88
CA ILE A 215 6.47 -0.45 -24.24
C ILE A 215 7.94 -0.85 -24.23
N LYS A 216 8.23 -2.02 -24.78
CA LYS A 216 9.60 -2.53 -24.87
C LYS A 216 10.50 -1.50 -25.57
N PRO A 217 11.71 -1.19 -25.06
CA PRO A 217 12.57 -0.15 -25.63
C PRO A 217 12.86 -0.31 -27.13
N TRP A 218 12.90 -1.55 -27.63
CA TRP A 218 13.11 -1.82 -29.05
C TRP A 218 11.96 -1.34 -29.93
N LEU A 219 10.71 -1.29 -29.43
CA LEU A 219 9.57 -0.74 -30.16
C LEU A 219 9.74 0.76 -30.37
N ILE A 220 10.20 1.48 -29.34
CA ILE A 220 10.51 2.91 -29.43
C ILE A 220 11.63 3.13 -30.45
N ALA A 221 12.71 2.34 -30.37
CA ALA A 221 13.81 2.41 -31.32
C ALA A 221 13.36 2.16 -32.76
N MET A 222 12.51 1.16 -33.00
CA MET A 222 11.96 0.87 -34.34
C MET A 222 11.16 2.05 -34.90
N VAL A 223 10.29 2.67 -34.09
CA VAL A 223 9.50 3.82 -34.52
C VAL A 223 10.40 5.01 -34.88
N LEU A 224 11.43 5.27 -34.07
CA LEU A 224 12.39 6.35 -34.34
C LEU A 224 13.18 6.12 -35.64
N VAL A 225 13.64 4.89 -35.88
CA VAL A 225 14.36 4.52 -37.10
C VAL A 225 13.46 4.69 -38.33
N VAL A 226 12.23 4.18 -38.28
CA VAL A 226 11.27 4.31 -39.38
C VAL A 226 10.96 5.78 -39.67
N SER A 227 10.71 6.58 -38.63
CA SER A 227 10.47 8.03 -38.75
C SER A 227 11.66 8.75 -39.42
N SER A 228 12.89 8.44 -39.00
CA SER A 228 14.11 9.02 -39.58
C SER A 228 14.29 8.62 -41.05
N ILE A 229 13.93 7.40 -41.45
CA ILE A 229 14.03 6.97 -42.85
C ILE A 229 13.02 7.75 -43.70
N VAL A 230 11.79 7.91 -43.21
CA VAL A 230 10.72 8.63 -43.94
C VAL A 230 11.10 10.10 -44.17
N THR A 231 11.65 10.78 -43.16
CA THR A 231 12.09 12.18 -43.29
C THR A 231 13.27 12.34 -44.24
N MET A 232 14.22 11.40 -44.25
CA MET A 232 15.33 11.42 -45.21
C MET A 232 14.84 11.20 -46.65
N VAL A 233 13.95 10.23 -46.87
CA VAL A 233 13.39 9.96 -48.21
C VAL A 233 12.58 11.16 -48.72
N SER A 234 11.77 11.79 -47.88
CA SER A 234 10.98 12.96 -48.27
C SER A 234 11.87 14.16 -48.61
N ALA A 235 12.93 14.42 -47.82
CA ALA A 235 13.90 15.47 -48.11
C ALA A 235 14.62 15.25 -49.44
N ILE A 236 15.04 14.00 -49.73
CA ILE A 236 15.66 13.64 -51.00
C ILE A 236 14.67 13.86 -52.15
N LEU A 237 13.41 13.43 -52.01
CA LEU A 237 12.40 13.62 -53.05
C LEU A 237 12.16 15.10 -53.34
N ILE A 238 12.02 15.93 -52.31
CA ILE A 238 11.87 17.39 -52.44
C ILE A 238 13.09 17.99 -53.15
N PHE A 239 14.30 17.59 -52.76
CA PHE A 239 15.53 18.05 -53.39
C PHE A 239 15.57 17.66 -54.88
N LEU A 240 15.18 16.44 -55.23
CA LEU A 240 15.11 16.00 -56.63
C LEU A 240 14.08 16.80 -57.43
N VAL A 241 12.90 17.07 -56.87
CA VAL A 241 11.86 17.89 -57.52
C VAL A 241 12.37 19.32 -57.75
N VAL A 242 12.95 19.96 -56.74
CA VAL A 242 13.53 21.30 -56.86
C VAL A 242 14.63 21.33 -57.92
N MET A 243 15.51 20.33 -57.92
CA MET A 243 16.56 20.18 -58.93
C MET A 243 16.00 19.99 -60.35
N CYS A 244 14.93 19.22 -60.50
CA CYS A 244 14.24 19.04 -61.77
C CYS A 244 13.63 20.34 -62.26
N VAL A 245 12.89 21.07 -61.41
CA VAL A 245 12.31 22.38 -61.73
C VAL A 245 13.40 23.37 -62.11
N TYR A 246 14.50 23.44 -61.34
CA TYR A 246 15.66 24.27 -61.65
C TYR A 246 16.24 23.96 -63.03
N LYS A 247 16.41 22.66 -63.37
CA LYS A 247 16.91 22.26 -64.70
C LYS A 247 15.95 22.62 -65.83
N VAL A 248 14.64 22.48 -65.63
CA VAL A 248 13.63 22.86 -66.62
C VAL A 248 13.65 24.37 -66.87
N ILE A 249 13.67 25.18 -65.79
CA ILE A 249 13.78 26.65 -65.90
C ILE A 249 15.05 27.04 -66.64
N ARG A 250 16.18 26.42 -66.31
CA ARG A 250 17.47 26.68 -66.98
C ARG A 250 17.48 26.27 -68.46
N TYR A 251 16.73 25.23 -68.84
CA TYR A 251 16.59 24.81 -70.23
C TYR A 251 15.68 25.75 -71.03
N LEU A 252 14.57 26.22 -70.42
CA LEU A 252 13.62 27.15 -71.04
C LEU A 252 14.17 28.59 -71.13
N HIS A 253 15.01 28.99 -70.18
CA HIS A 253 15.72 30.27 -70.16
C HIS A 253 17.23 30.03 -70.01
N PRO A 254 17.95 29.70 -71.11
CA PRO A 254 19.40 29.67 -71.05
C PRO A 254 19.89 31.07 -70.67
N GLN A 255 20.73 31.16 -69.63
CA GLN A 255 21.35 32.44 -69.30
C GLN A 255 22.10 32.97 -70.52
N PRO A 256 21.91 34.24 -70.91
CA PRO A 256 22.74 34.85 -71.94
C PRO A 256 24.14 35.00 -71.36
N THR A 257 25.09 34.20 -71.86
CA THR A 257 26.52 34.51 -71.69
C THR A 257 26.77 35.81 -72.44
N LEU A 258 26.90 36.91 -71.69
CA LEU A 258 27.22 38.23 -72.25
C LEU A 258 28.63 38.16 -72.88
N PRO A 259 28.79 38.38 -74.20
CA PRO A 259 30.09 38.32 -74.86
C PRO A 259 31.09 39.30 -74.22
N GLU A 260 32.36 38.89 -74.09
CA GLU A 260 33.43 39.69 -73.45
C GLU A 260 33.51 41.14 -73.93
N ASP A 261 33.16 41.43 -75.19
CA ASP A 261 33.20 42.77 -75.78
C ASP A 261 32.32 43.79 -75.04
N PHE A 262 31.20 43.35 -74.45
CA PHE A 262 30.33 44.24 -73.68
C PHE A 262 30.91 44.61 -72.30
N LYS A 263 31.73 43.74 -71.68
CA LYS A 263 32.40 44.06 -70.40
C LYS A 263 33.41 45.21 -70.56
N GLN A 264 34.06 45.28 -71.71
CA GLN A 264 35.00 46.36 -72.01
C GLN A 264 34.26 47.69 -72.22
N TYR A 265 33.09 47.66 -72.88
CA TYR A 265 32.27 48.85 -73.11
C TYR A 265 31.68 49.47 -71.83
N PHE A 266 31.34 48.67 -70.82
CA PHE A 266 30.86 49.19 -69.53
C PHE A 266 31.98 49.71 -68.61
N SER A 267 33.24 49.34 -68.87
CA SER A 267 34.39 49.76 -68.07
C SER A 267 34.89 51.15 -68.45
N GLU A 268 34.64 51.60 -69.69
CA GLU A 268 34.89 52.96 -70.14
C GLU A 268 33.60 53.78 -70.05
N MET A 269 33.35 54.37 -68.88
CA MET A 269 32.24 55.31 -68.68
C MET A 269 32.43 56.54 -69.60
N PRO A 270 31.56 56.80 -70.60
CA PRO A 270 31.62 58.05 -71.32
C PRO A 270 30.93 59.11 -70.47
N GLN A 271 31.67 60.18 -70.14
CA GLN A 271 31.14 61.41 -69.55
C GLN A 271 30.21 62.12 -70.55
N SER A 272 29.06 61.54 -70.86
CA SER A 272 28.05 62.18 -71.71
C SER A 272 27.15 63.05 -70.83
N SER A 273 26.99 64.31 -71.26
CA SER A 273 26.18 65.35 -70.60
C SER A 273 24.71 64.97 -70.41
N ILE A 274 24.21 63.97 -71.17
CA ILE A 274 22.84 63.46 -71.08
C ILE A 274 22.59 62.71 -69.77
N PHE A 275 23.58 61.98 -69.25
CA PHE A 275 23.43 61.20 -68.02
C PHE A 275 23.35 62.12 -66.78
N LEU A 276 24.16 63.18 -66.76
CA LEU A 276 24.08 64.22 -65.72
C LEU A 276 22.79 65.04 -65.80
N ALA A 277 22.21 65.22 -66.99
CA ALA A 277 20.94 65.92 -67.16
C ALA A 277 19.75 65.09 -66.64
N MET A 278 19.76 63.77 -66.81
CA MET A 278 18.72 62.89 -66.25
C MET A 278 18.79 62.79 -64.72
N GLN A 279 19.98 62.78 -64.14
CA GLN A 279 20.13 62.65 -62.68
C GLN A 279 19.66 63.90 -61.90
N ASN A 280 19.56 65.05 -62.56
CA ASN A 280 19.08 66.31 -61.98
C ASN A 280 17.61 66.63 -62.30
N SER A 281 16.88 65.70 -62.95
CA SER A 281 15.46 65.89 -63.26
C SER A 281 14.57 65.56 -62.06
N HIS A 282 13.60 66.42 -61.78
CA HIS A 282 12.57 66.18 -60.76
C HIS A 282 11.68 64.99 -61.15
N GLN A 283 11.34 64.15 -60.17
CA GLN A 283 10.54 62.94 -60.33
C GLN A 283 9.10 63.29 -60.73
N PRO A 284 8.48 62.64 -61.73
CA PRO A 284 7.08 62.88 -62.07
C PRO A 284 6.17 62.29 -60.97
N GLU A 285 5.13 63.03 -60.62
CA GLU A 285 4.13 62.67 -59.61
C GLU A 285 3.21 61.59 -60.20
N GLU A 286 3.36 60.34 -59.74
CA GLU A 286 2.47 59.23 -60.13
C GLU A 286 1.20 59.25 -59.28
N LEU A 287 0.05 59.35 -59.95
CA LEU A 287 -1.28 59.33 -59.33
C LEU A 287 -1.69 57.87 -59.06
N TYR A 288 -1.74 57.47 -57.78
CA TYR A 288 -2.21 56.14 -57.38
C TYR A 288 -3.68 56.18 -56.94
N TYR A 289 -4.45 55.17 -57.34
CA TYR A 289 -5.78 54.89 -56.78
C TYR A 289 -5.69 53.75 -55.76
N GLU A 290 -6.26 53.97 -54.58
CA GLU A 290 -6.30 53.03 -53.46
C GLU A 290 -7.38 51.96 -53.70
N VAL A 291 -6.98 50.68 -53.66
CA VAL A 291 -7.91 49.54 -53.73
C VAL A 291 -7.91 48.84 -52.37
N SER A 292 -9.06 48.87 -51.70
CA SER A 292 -9.33 48.20 -50.42
C SER A 292 -9.95 46.82 -50.66
N ILE A 293 -9.41 45.79 -50.00
CA ILE A 293 -9.91 44.42 -50.04
C ILE A 293 -10.62 44.14 -48.72
N VAL A 294 -11.92 43.87 -48.77
CA VAL A 294 -12.75 43.47 -47.62
C VAL A 294 -12.59 41.96 -47.39
N ALA A 295 -12.32 41.56 -46.15
CA ALA A 295 -12.29 40.16 -45.73
C ALA A 295 -13.64 39.76 -45.11
N ASP A 296 -14.21 38.66 -45.58
CA ASP A 296 -15.35 38.01 -44.92
C ASP A 296 -14.86 36.98 -43.89
N GLN A 297 -15.45 37.05 -42.69
CA GLN A 297 -15.39 36.05 -41.63
C GLN A 297 -16.67 35.21 -41.66
N GLU A 298 -16.56 33.89 -41.49
CA GLU A 298 -17.47 33.04 -40.69
C GLU A 298 -16.76 31.70 -40.40
N VAL A 299 -17.00 30.86 -39.38
CA VAL A 299 -17.57 30.84 -38.01
C VAL A 299 -17.20 29.41 -37.51
N PRO A 300 -16.90 29.17 -36.22
CA PRO A 300 -16.43 27.86 -35.72
C PRO A 300 -17.57 26.91 -35.36
N THR A 301 -17.36 25.60 -35.50
CA THR A 301 -18.27 24.54 -35.02
C THR A 301 -17.63 23.70 -33.92
N SER A 302 -18.44 23.38 -32.92
CA SER A 302 -18.11 22.81 -31.61
C SER A 302 -18.60 21.36 -31.42
N GLN A 303 -17.94 20.66 -30.48
CA GLN A 303 -18.40 19.50 -29.67
C GLN A 303 -18.54 18.14 -30.40
N LEU A 304 -18.31 16.96 -29.78
CA LEU A 304 -18.69 16.49 -28.45
C LEU A 304 -17.87 15.26 -27.97
N ASP A 305 -17.90 15.05 -26.65
CA ASP A 305 -17.35 13.98 -25.80
C ASP A 305 -17.55 12.52 -26.24
N LEU A 306 -16.69 11.63 -25.70
CA LEU A 306 -17.07 10.24 -25.43
C LEU A 306 -16.49 9.75 -24.09
N GLN A 307 -17.40 9.23 -23.27
CA GLN A 307 -17.25 8.81 -21.89
C GLN A 307 -16.91 7.33 -21.75
N ASP A 308 -16.31 7.01 -20.60
CA ASP A 308 -15.93 5.70 -20.06
C ASP A 308 -16.95 4.57 -20.26
N THR A 309 -16.44 3.33 -20.35
CA THR A 309 -17.24 2.11 -20.18
C THR A 309 -16.54 1.14 -19.23
N GLU A 310 -17.20 0.90 -18.09
CA GLU A 310 -16.93 -0.12 -17.08
C GLU A 310 -17.57 -1.45 -17.53
N CYS A 311 -16.96 -2.61 -17.26
CA CYS A 311 -17.52 -3.93 -17.58
C CYS A 311 -17.79 -4.79 -16.34
N LEU A 312 -18.85 -5.59 -16.47
CA LEU A 312 -19.60 -6.33 -15.46
C LEU A 312 -18.84 -7.45 -14.74
N LYS A 313 -19.20 -7.63 -13.47
CA LYS A 313 -19.04 -8.86 -12.68
C LYS A 313 -19.97 -9.95 -13.23
N LEU A 314 -19.45 -11.12 -13.56
CA LEU A 314 -20.24 -12.35 -13.67
C LEU A 314 -19.95 -13.24 -12.44
N ASN A 315 -20.97 -13.41 -11.61
CA ASN A 315 -21.08 -14.54 -10.71
C ASN A 315 -21.66 -15.73 -11.48
N THR A 316 -21.00 -16.88 -11.42
CA THR A 316 -21.66 -18.19 -11.45
C THR A 316 -20.91 -19.10 -10.49
#